data_AF-A0A931YG68-F1
#
_entry.id   AF-A0A931YG68-F1
#
_cell.length_a   1.000
_cell.length_b   1.000
_cell.length_c   1.000
_cell.angle_alpha   90.00
_cell.angle_beta   90.00
_cell.angle_gamma   90.00
#
_symmetry.space_group_name_H-M   'P 1'
#
loop_
_entity.id
_entity.type
_entity.pdbx_description
1 polymer ?
#
loop_
_entity_poly.entity_id
_entity_poly.type
_entity_poly.pdbx_seq_one_letter_code
_entity_poly.pdbx_strand_id
1 'polypeptide(L)' 'MPGDEPFRAGEAVLLVEERRGKRHLVTLRPGHAFHSDRGWVRHDALIGAPDGISVKTS' A
#
# COMPACT_ATOMS: atom_id res chain seq x y z
N MET A 1 -19.28 5.26 10.96
CA MET A 1 -18.02 4.94 11.67
C MET A 1 -16.91 5.66 10.92
N PRO A 2 -16.18 6.61 11.52
CA PRO A 2 -15.00 7.19 10.88
C PRO A 2 -13.88 6.14 10.95
N GLY A 3 -13.41 5.64 9.80
CA GLY A 3 -12.33 4.64 9.73
C GLY A 3 -12.24 3.92 8.38
N ASP A 4 -13.37 3.59 7.77
CA ASP A 4 -13.45 2.74 6.57
C ASP A 4 -13.16 3.49 5.26
N GLU A 5 -12.42 4.59 5.29
CA GLU A 5 -12.22 5.38 4.08
C GLU A 5 -11.13 4.71 3.23
N PRO A 6 -11.47 4.25 2.01
CA PRO A 6 -10.53 3.52 1.20
C PRO A 6 -9.38 4.42 0.79
N PHE A 7 -8.19 3.84 0.67
CA PHE A 7 -7.00 4.59 0.30
C PHE A 7 -7.18 5.28 -1.05
N ARG A 8 -6.79 6.56 -1.15
CA ARG A 8 -6.94 7.34 -2.38
C ARG A 8 -5.63 7.49 -3.12
N ALA A 9 -5.74 7.60 -4.45
CA ALA A 9 -4.65 8.05 -5.30
C ALA A 9 -4.14 9.42 -4.83
N GLY A 10 -2.83 9.54 -4.63
CA GLY A 10 -2.15 10.74 -4.12
C GLY A 10 -1.93 10.76 -2.62
N GLU A 11 -2.51 9.82 -1.87
CA GLU A 11 -2.35 9.74 -0.42
C GLU A 11 -1.06 9.02 -0.02
N ALA A 12 -0.46 9.43 1.10
CA ALA A 12 0.74 8.78 1.64
C ALA A 12 0.34 7.68 2.61
N VAL A 13 0.57 6.43 2.22
CA VAL A 13 0.25 5.26 3.03
C VAL A 13 1.52 4.63 3.58
N LEU A 14 1.38 4.02 4.76
CA LEU A 14 2.48 3.31 5.40
C LEU A 14 2.40 1.82 5.05
N LEU A 15 3.28 1.35 4.16
CA LEU A 15 3.45 -0.08 3.97
C LEU A 15 4.37 -0.63 5.07
N VAL A 16 3.89 -1.63 5.78
CA VAL A 16 4.68 -2.36 6.77
C VAL A 16 4.99 -3.75 6.22
N GLU A 17 6.26 -4.07 6.04
CA GLU A 17 6.67 -5.42 5.69
C GLU A 17 6.53 -6.36 6.89
N GLU A 18 5.59 -7.30 6.84
CA GLU A 18 5.27 -8.25 7.92
C GLU A 18 6.51 -8.98 8.48
N ARG A 19 7.45 -9.38 7.62
CA ARG A 19 8.61 -10.19 8.03
C ARG A 19 9.81 -9.41 8.57
N ARG A 20 9.97 -8.16 8.13
CA ARG A 20 11.13 -7.32 8.48
C ARG A 20 10.76 -6.17 9.41
N GLY A 21 9.47 -5.89 9.59
CA GLY A 21 8.96 -4.72 10.29
C GLY A 21 9.35 -3.39 9.63
N LYS A 22 9.86 -3.42 8.39
CA LYS A 22 10.25 -2.21 7.66
C LYS A 22 9.01 -1.42 7.29
N ARG A 23 9.03 -0.13 7.62
CA ARG A 23 7.94 0.81 7.35
C ARG A 23 8.36 1.69 6.18
N HIS A 24 7.68 1.58 5.07
CA HIS A 24 7.89 2.37 3.88
C HIS A 24 6.73 3.33 3.71
N LEU A 25 7.01 4.63 3.77
CA LEU A 25 6.02 5.64 3.42
C LEU A 25 5.97 5.74 1.90
N VAL A 26 4.85 5.32 1.32
CA VAL A 26 4.64 5.27 -0.13
C VAL A 26 3.48 6.16 -0.49
N THR A 27 3.68 7.06 -1.46
CA THR A 27 2.59 7.81 -2.04
C THR A 27 1.87 6.94 -3.07
N LEU A 28 0.59 6.67 -2.84
CA LEU A 28 -0.23 5.95 -3.80
C LEU A 28 -0.34 6.74 -5.09
N ARG A 29 -0.03 6.09 -6.20
CA ARG A 29 -0.06 6.69 -7.53
C ARG A 29 -0.68 5.69 -8.49
N PRO A 30 -1.83 6.00 -9.12
CA PRO A 30 -2.48 5.09 -10.05
C PRO A 30 -1.55 4.81 -11.23
N GLY A 31 -1.52 3.55 -11.67
CA GLY A 31 -0.59 3.09 -12.71
C GLY A 31 0.88 2.93 -12.28
N HIS A 32 1.20 3.14 -11.00
CA HIS A 32 2.54 2.95 -10.46
C HIS A 32 2.64 1.68 -9.59
N ALA A 33 3.85 1.18 -9.42
CA ALA A 33 4.14 0.06 -8.52
C ALA A 33 5.23 0.43 -7.52
N PHE A 34 5.09 -0.07 -6.30
CA PHE A 34 6.11 -0.01 -5.27
C PHE A 34 6.99 -1.25 -5.43
N HIS A 35 8.28 -1.04 -5.69
CA HIS A 35 9.25 -2.14 -5.74
C HIS A 35 9.84 -2.34 -4.34
N SER A 36 9.69 -3.55 -3.82
CA SER A 36 10.35 -3.98 -2.60
C SER A 36 11.47 -4.97 -2.93
N ASP A 37 12.25 -5.32 -1.91
CA ASP A 37 13.33 -6.31 -2.01
C ASP A 37 12.83 -7.70 -2.48
N ARG A 38 11.53 -7.97 -2.35
CA ARG A 38 10.93 -9.29 -2.61
C ARG A 38 9.87 -9.30 -3.71
N GLY A 39 9.77 -8.23 -4.50
CA GLY A 39 8.84 -8.14 -5.62
C GLY A 39 8.30 -6.73 -5.84
N TRP A 40 7.13 -6.64 -6.46
CA TRP A 40 6.44 -5.37 -6.65
C TRP A 40 5.00 -5.43 -6.15
N VAL A 41 4.49 -4.31 -5.63
CA VAL A 41 3.10 -4.11 -5.26
C VAL A 41 2.52 -3.02 -6.16
N ARG A 42 1.47 -3.33 -6.91
CA ARG A 42 0.77 -2.30 -7.69
C ARG A 42 0.05 -1.36 -6.73
N HIS A 43 0.29 -0.06 -6.86
CA HIS A 43 -0.45 0.93 -6.08
C HIS A 43 -1.95 0.86 -6.37
N ASP A 44 -2.32 0.46 -7.58
CA ASP A 44 -3.70 0.24 -8.00
C ASP A 44 -4.45 -0.80 -7.15
N ALA A 45 -3.73 -1.80 -6.62
CA ALA A 45 -4.31 -2.80 -5.72
C ALA A 45 -4.48 -2.30 -4.27
N LEU A 46 -3.80 -1.20 -3.91
CA LEU A 46 -3.91 -0.53 -2.62
C LEU A 46 -4.96 0.59 -2.68
N ILE A 47 -5.01 1.34 -3.78
CA ILE A 47 -5.99 2.40 -4.02
C ILE A 47 -7.38 1.78 -4.10
N GLY A 48 -8.33 2.31 -3.36
CA GLY A 48 -9.70 1.80 -3.28
C GLY A 48 -9.88 0.66 -2.27
N ALA A 49 -8.81 0.16 -1.67
CA ALA A 49 -8.89 -0.81 -0.60
C ALA A 49 -9.10 -0.12 0.76
N PRO A 50 -9.78 -0.79 1.72
CA PRO A 50 -9.95 -0.26 3.07
C PRO A 50 -8.61 -0.15 3.81
N ASP A 51 -8.61 0.53 4.95
CA ASP A 51 -7.44 0.59 5.82
C ASP A 51 -7.06 -0.79 6.38
N GLY A 52 -5.78 -0.97 6.72
CA GLY A 52 -5.31 -2.20 7.37
C GLY A 52 -5.24 -3.45 6.48
N ILE A 53 -5.32 -3.32 5.15
CA ILE A 53 -5.23 -4.48 4.26
C ILE A 53 -3.80 -5.06 4.18
N SER A 54 -3.74 -6.38 4.09
CA SER A 54 -2.50 -7.11 3.81
C SER A 54 -2.44 -7.48 2.35
N VAL A 55 -1.44 -6.95 1.64
CA VAL A 55 -1.16 -7.31 0.24
C VAL A 55 0.01 -8.28 0.14
N LYS A 56 -0.07 -9.21 -0.80
CA LYS A 56 1.06 -10.05 -1.18
C LYS A 56 1.80 -9.42 -2.36
N THR A 57 3.13 -9.36 -2.26
CA THR A 57 3.99 -9.09 -3.42
C THR A 57 3.92 -10.30 -4.36
N SER A 58 3.85 -10.05 -5.68
CA SER A 58 4.11 -11.08 -6.70
C SER A 58 5.59 -11.20 -7.01
#